data_AF-A0A1Y4IFG4-F1
#
_entry.id   AF-A0A1Y4IFG4-F1
#
_cell.length_a   1.000
_cell.length_b   1.000
_cell.length_c   1.000
_cell.angle_alpha   90.00
_cell.angle_beta   90.00
_cell.angle_gamma   90.00
#
_symmetry.space_group_name_H-M   'P 1'
#
loop_
_entity.id
_entity.type
_entity.pdbx_description
1 polymer ?
#
loop_
_entity_poly.entity_id
_entity_poly.type
_entity_poly.pdbx_seq_one_letter_code
_entity_poly.pdbx_strand_id
1 'polypeptide(L)'
;MFVCYPYPRKVMQFLQRTSVRIEESDPGIYRFRLWCIDAAIIVQSRLDSAKYLWMKNLSSNVPPEDFDLMAAQQQKHPEDKALDDLIQFIYDNNPYLQKEGGKMCKVSSPD
;
A
#
# COMPACT_ATOMS: atom_id res chain seq x y z
N MET A 1 13.78 -9.64 -10.58
CA MET A 1 13.71 -10.80 -9.65
C MET A 1 12.23 -11.05 -9.37
N PHE A 2 11.64 -12.09 -9.96
CA PHE A 2 10.23 -12.43 -9.73
C PHE A 2 10.07 -12.98 -8.32
N VAL A 3 9.49 -12.20 -7.40
CA VAL A 3 9.06 -12.69 -6.09
C VAL A 3 7.96 -13.70 -6.37
N CYS A 4 8.33 -14.98 -6.38
CA CYS A 4 7.51 -16.05 -6.88
C CYS A 4 6.17 -16.12 -6.14
N TYR A 5 5.12 -16.40 -6.91
CA TYR A 5 3.74 -16.67 -6.52
C TYR A 5 3.51 -17.60 -5.29
N PRO A 6 4.44 -18.50 -4.84
CA PRO A 6 4.20 -19.24 -3.61
C PRO A 6 4.77 -18.59 -2.34
N TYR A 7 5.44 -17.43 -2.37
CA TYR A 7 6.04 -16.89 -1.13
C TYR A 7 5.01 -16.58 -0.04
N PRO A 8 3.91 -15.84 -0.31
CA PRO A 8 2.85 -15.63 0.69
C PRO A 8 2.22 -16.96 1.12
N ARG A 9 2.01 -17.89 0.18
CA ARG A 9 1.42 -19.21 0.47
C ARG A 9 2.30 -20.05 1.42
N LYS A 10 3.62 -20.07 1.19
CA LYS A 10 4.59 -20.79 2.03
C LYS A 10 4.69 -20.17 3.42
N VAL A 11 4.70 -18.84 3.51
CA VAL A 11 4.70 -18.13 4.80
C VAL A 11 3.40 -18.43 5.56
N MET A 12 2.24 -18.35 4.91
CA MET A 12 0.96 -18.68 5.52
C MET A 12 0.90 -20.14 6.01
N GLN A 13 1.39 -21.09 5.21
CA GLN A 13 1.48 -22.50 5.63
C GLN A 13 2.43 -22.71 6.80
N PHE A 14 3.56 -21.99 6.85
CA PHE A 14 4.46 -22.03 7.99
C PHE A 14 3.79 -21.48 9.25
N LEU A 15 3.15 -20.32 9.15
CA LEU A 15 2.46 -19.68 10.27
C LEU A 15 1.30 -20.54 10.79
N GLN A 16 0.55 -21.22 9.92
CA GLN A 16 -0.49 -22.18 10.33
C GLN A 16 0.05 -23.39 11.11
N ARG A 17 1.31 -23.75 10.92
CA ARG A 17 1.97 -24.82 11.70
C ARG A 17 2.47 -24.33 13.05
N THR A 18 2.56 -23.01 13.23
CA THR A 18 2.83 -22.40 14.54
C THR A 18 1.52 -22.16 15.28
N SER A 19 1.59 -21.97 16.60
CA SER A 19 0.42 -21.61 17.43
C SER A 19 -0.11 -20.19 17.18
N VAL A 20 0.30 -19.56 16.08
CA VAL A 20 -0.05 -18.18 15.72
C VAL A 20 -1.43 -18.17 15.07
N ARG A 21 -2.30 -17.32 15.61
CA ARG A 21 -3.61 -17.05 15.03
C ARG A 21 -3.44 -16.04 13.89
N ILE A 22 -3.93 -16.41 12.71
CA ILE A 22 -3.97 -15.54 11.53
C ILE A 22 -5.41 -15.14 11.29
N GLU A 23 -5.67 -13.85 11.14
CA GLU A 23 -7.00 -13.30 10.90
C GLU A 23 -6.99 -12.51 9.58
N GLU A 24 -7.99 -12.76 8.72
CA GLU A 24 -8.22 -11.93 7.54
C GLU A 24 -9.13 -10.77 7.95
N SER A 25 -8.58 -9.55 8.03
CA SER A 25 -9.37 -8.36 8.41
C SER A 25 -10.18 -7.84 7.23
N ASP A 26 -9.60 -7.93 6.03
CA ASP A 26 -10.19 -7.58 4.76
C ASP A 26 -9.66 -8.56 3.70
N PRO A 27 -10.36 -8.73 2.56
CA PRO A 27 -9.86 -9.57 1.47
C PRO A 27 -8.41 -9.23 1.09
N GLY A 28 -7.51 -10.19 1.29
CA GLY A 28 -6.08 -10.02 0.98
C GLY A 28 -5.22 -9.37 2.07
N ILE A 29 -5.78 -9.01 3.24
CA ILE A 29 -5.03 -8.49 4.41
C ILE A 29 -5.09 -9.50 5.55
N TYR A 30 -3.99 -10.20 5.78
CA TYR A 30 -3.85 -11.21 6.84
C TYR A 30 -3.00 -10.66 7.98
N ARG A 31 -3.58 -10.51 9.16
CA ARG A 31 -2.89 -10.04 10.36
C ARG A 31 -2.56 -11.21 11.28
N PHE A 32 -1.40 -11.13 11.93
CA PHE A 32 -1.00 -12.12 12.92
C PHE A 32 0.01 -11.50 13.89
N ARG A 33 0.08 -12.10 15.08
CA ARG A 33 1.08 -11.75 16.09
C ARG A 33 2.02 -12.92 16.30
N LEU A 34 3.30 -12.69 16.03
CA LEU A 34 4.37 -13.65 16.31
C LEU A 34 5.22 -13.08 17.44
N TRP A 35 5.11 -13.68 18.63
CA TRP A 35 5.75 -13.22 19.86
C TRP A 35 5.35 -11.77 20.22
N CYS A 36 6.28 -10.82 20.07
CA CYS A 36 6.08 -9.39 20.32
C CYS A 36 5.89 -8.56 19.03
N ILE A 37 5.82 -9.21 17.86
CA ILE A 37 5.71 -8.53 16.57
C ILE A 37 4.28 -8.70 16.05
N ASP A 38 3.61 -7.56 15.85
CA ASP A 38 2.37 -7.49 15.08
C ASP A 38 2.73 -7.29 13.60
N ALA A 39 2.27 -8.22 12.75
CA ALA A 39 2.60 -8.23 11.34
C ALA A 39 1.36 -8.41 10.47
N ALA A 40 1.44 -7.93 9.23
CA ALA A 40 0.43 -8.14 8.21
C ALA A 40 1.06 -8.68 6.91
N ILE A 41 0.44 -9.69 6.31
CA ILE A 41 0.70 -10.13 4.95
C ILE A 41 -0.37 -9.51 4.06
N ILE A 42 0.08 -8.72 3.09
CA ILE A 42 -0.77 -8.03 2.13
C ILE A 42 -0.61 -8.72 0.77
N VAL A 43 -1.70 -9.30 0.27
CA VAL A 43 -1.77 -9.92 -1.06
C VAL A 43 -2.43 -8.92 -2.00
N GLN A 44 -1.61 -8.09 -2.64
CA GLN A 44 -2.07 -6.98 -3.48
C GLN A 44 -3.11 -7.38 -4.55
N SER A 45 -2.99 -8.56 -5.16
CA SER A 45 -3.93 -9.06 -6.17
C SER A 45 -5.33 -9.36 -5.65
N ARG A 46 -5.53 -9.42 -4.33
CA ARG A 46 -6.81 -9.68 -3.66
C ARG A 46 -7.40 -8.44 -2.99
N LEU A 47 -6.68 -7.32 -3.00
CA LEU A 47 -7.16 -6.07 -2.44
C LEU A 47 -8.24 -5.48 -3.33
N ASP A 48 -9.28 -4.93 -2.71
CA ASP A 48 -10.19 -4.02 -3.39
C ASP A 48 -9.40 -2.79 -3.87
N SER A 49 -9.26 -2.67 -5.18
CA SER A 49 -8.47 -1.59 -5.79
C SER A 49 -9.10 -0.21 -5.56
N ALA A 50 -10.42 -0.14 -5.31
CA ALA A 50 -11.08 1.13 -5.01
C ALA A 50 -10.79 1.58 -3.57
N LYS A 51 -10.64 0.64 -2.62
CA LYS A 51 -10.39 0.95 -1.20
C LYS A 51 -8.90 1.07 -0.87
N TYR A 52 -8.05 0.28 -1.53
CA TYR A 52 -6.64 0.09 -1.17
C TYR A 52 -5.67 0.47 -2.28
N LEU A 53 -6.03 1.48 -3.08
CA LEU A 53 -5.23 1.92 -4.21
C LEU A 53 -3.80 2.30 -3.81
N TRP A 54 -3.62 2.95 -2.66
CA TRP A 54 -2.30 3.28 -2.11
C TRP A 54 -1.48 2.02 -1.77
N MET A 55 -2.08 0.99 -1.18
CA MET A 55 -1.37 -0.26 -0.85
C MET A 55 -0.95 -1.04 -2.09
N LYS A 56 -1.76 -1.00 -3.15
CA LYS A 56 -1.42 -1.55 -4.47
C LYS A 56 -0.19 -0.83 -5.06
N ASN A 57 -0.08 0.48 -4.81
CA ASN A 57 0.93 1.35 -5.37
C ASN A 57 2.09 1.69 -4.42
N LEU A 58 2.28 0.92 -3.33
CA LEU A 58 3.51 0.94 -2.53
C LEU A 58 4.67 0.27 -3.28
N SER A 59 5.11 0.90 -4.37
CA SER A 59 6.21 0.43 -5.23
C SER A 59 6.95 1.61 -5.88
N SER A 60 8.10 1.33 -6.50
CA SER A 60 8.89 2.32 -7.23
C SER A 60 8.50 2.46 -8.72
N ASN A 61 7.40 1.82 -9.14
CA ASN A 61 6.90 1.82 -10.53
C ASN A 61 5.38 2.06 -10.57
N VAL A 62 4.89 3.05 -9.84
CA VAL A 62 3.48 3.48 -9.84
C VAL A 62 3.07 4.10 -11.19
N PRO A 63 2.03 3.61 -11.87
CA PRO A 63 1.51 4.25 -13.08
C PRO A 63 0.96 5.66 -12.79
N PRO A 64 1.17 6.66 -13.67
CA PRO A 64 0.65 8.02 -13.46
C PRO A 64 -0.87 8.06 -13.25
N GLU A 65 -1.64 7.27 -14.00
CA GLU A 65 -3.10 7.20 -13.86
C GLU A 65 -3.55 6.71 -12.48
N ASP A 66 -2.81 5.76 -11.91
CA ASP A 66 -3.07 5.21 -10.57
C ASP A 66 -2.68 6.25 -9.50
N PHE A 67 -1.65 7.07 -9.75
CA PHE A 67 -1.28 8.18 -8.86
C PHE A 67 -2.33 9.28 -8.83
N ASP A 68 -2.88 9.68 -9.98
CA ASP A 68 -3.95 10.69 -10.05
C ASP A 68 -5.20 10.23 -9.28
N LEU A 69 -5.54 8.94 -9.37
CA LEU A 69 -6.64 8.36 -8.61
C LEU A 69 -6.37 8.36 -7.10
N MET A 70 -5.13 8.11 -6.66
CA MET A 70 -4.75 8.22 -5.24
C MET A 70 -4.87 9.66 -4.73
N ALA A 71 -4.39 10.64 -5.50
CA ALA A 71 -4.53 12.05 -5.16
C ALA A 71 -6.02 12.45 -5.05
N ALA A 72 -6.87 11.97 -5.95
CA ALA A 72 -8.32 12.19 -5.88
C ALA A 72 -8.98 11.53 -4.66
N GLN A 73 -8.45 10.41 -4.16
CA GLN A 73 -8.91 9.79 -2.91
C GLN A 73 -8.54 10.63 -1.68
N GLN A 74 -7.31 11.14 -1.63
CA GLN A 74 -6.86 12.03 -0.55
C GLN A 74 -7.70 13.31 -0.50
N GLN A 75 -8.05 13.89 -1.65
CA GLN A 75 -8.91 15.08 -1.69
C GLN A 75 -10.31 14.86 -1.10
N LYS A 76 -10.81 13.61 -1.11
CA LYS A 76 -12.10 13.24 -0.48
C LYS A 76 -11.98 13.00 1.02
N HIS A 77 -10.76 12.82 1.54
CA HIS A 77 -10.44 12.56 2.94
C HIS A 77 -9.31 13.48 3.43
N PRO A 78 -9.45 14.81 3.32
CA PRO A 78 -8.38 15.75 3.68
C PRO A 78 -8.00 15.72 5.17
N GLU A 79 -8.85 15.15 6.02
CA GLU A 79 -8.57 14.90 7.44
C GLU A 79 -7.54 13.78 7.67
N ASP A 80 -7.34 12.88 6.71
CA ASP A 80 -6.46 11.73 6.84
C ASP A 80 -5.02 12.08 6.48
N LYS A 81 -4.32 12.67 7.47
CA LYS A 81 -2.90 13.03 7.34
C LYS A 81 -1.99 11.84 7.04
N ALA A 82 -2.34 10.65 7.54
CA ALA A 82 -1.52 9.47 7.31
C ALA A 82 -1.58 9.03 5.85
N LEU A 83 -2.76 9.13 5.22
CA LEU A 83 -2.92 8.92 3.78
C LEU A 83 -2.13 9.94 2.96
N ASP A 84 -2.14 11.20 3.37
CA ASP A 84 -1.37 12.27 2.71
C ASP A 84 0.14 12.00 2.76
N ASP A 85 0.67 11.72 3.96
CA ASP A 85 2.09 11.39 4.16
C ASP A 85 2.51 10.17 3.33
N LEU A 86 1.64 9.16 3.22
CA LEU A 86 1.89 7.96 2.41
C LEU A 86 1.94 8.28 0.90
N ILE A 87 1.01 9.11 0.40
CA ILE A 87 0.99 9.50 -1.01
C ILE A 87 2.23 10.35 -1.34
N GLN A 88 2.62 11.25 -0.44
CA GLN A 88 3.85 12.02 -0.58
C GLN A 88 5.09 11.11 -0.61
N PHE A 89 5.17 10.13 0.29
CA PHE A 89 6.23 9.12 0.27
C PHE A 89 6.29 8.37 -1.07
N ILE A 90 5.14 7.96 -1.62
CA ILE A 90 5.07 7.30 -2.93
C ILE A 90 5.57 8.25 -4.02
N TYR A 91 5.14 9.51 -4.02
CA TYR A 91 5.58 10.53 -4.99
C TYR A 91 7.10 10.74 -4.97
N ASP A 92 7.68 10.87 -3.78
CA ASP A 92 9.12 11.10 -3.58
C ASP A 92 9.97 9.93 -4.09
N ASN A 93 9.44 8.70 -4.01
CA ASN A 93 10.11 7.48 -4.46
C ASN A 93 9.85 7.14 -5.95
N ASN A 94 9.02 7.91 -6.66
CA ASN A 94 8.68 7.71 -8.06
C ASN A 94 9.00 8.99 -8.88
N PRO A 95 10.28 9.33 -9.09
CA PRO A 95 10.71 10.64 -9.61
C PRO A 95 10.25 10.94 -11.05
N TYR A 96 9.84 9.94 -11.83
CA TYR A 96 9.27 10.15 -13.16
C TYR A 96 7.86 10.76 -13.10
N LEU A 97 7.10 10.55 -12.00
CA LEU A 97 5.83 11.23 -11.77
C LEU A 97 6.02 12.75 -11.67
N GLN A 98 7.21 13.21 -11.29
CA GLN A 98 7.54 14.65 -11.26
C GLN A 98 7.78 15.20 -12.68
N LYS A 99 8.23 14.36 -13.61
CA LYS A 99 8.55 14.74 -15.00
C LYS A 99 7.34 14.71 -15.91
N GLU A 100 6.46 13.71 -15.75
CA GLU A 100 5.19 13.64 -16.50
C GLU A 100 4.05 14.39 -15.81
N GLY A 101 4.11 14.52 -14.49
CA GLY A 101 3.10 15.16 -13.63
C GLY A 101 3.37 16.63 -13.32
N GLY A 102 3.94 17.40 -14.25
CA GLY A 102 4.05 18.87 -14.17
C GLY A 102 2.70 19.63 -14.07
N LYS A 103 1.63 18.95 -13.65
CA LYS A 103 0.27 19.46 -13.42
C LYS A 103 -0.25 19.27 -11.99
N MET A 104 0.39 18.48 -11.14
CA MET A 104 -0.03 18.36 -9.74
C MET A 104 0.74 19.37 -8.90
N CYS A 105 0.03 20.44 -8.52
CA CYS A 105 0.52 21.45 -7.58
C CYS A 105 1.04 20.77 -6.31
N LYS A 106 2.18 21.26 -5.80
CA LYS A 106 2.66 21.00 -4.44
C LYS A 106 1.46 20.92 -3.50
N VAL A 107 1.24 19.74 -2.91
CA VAL A 107 0.37 19.63 -1.74
C VAL A 107 1.03 20.52 -0.70
N SER A 108 0.30 21.56 -0.31
CA SER A 108 0.73 22.73 0.43
C SER A 108 1.66 22.41 1.60
N SER A 109 2.88 22.96 1.56
CA SER A 109 3.66 23.23 2.77
C SER A 109 2.95 24.33 3.55
N PRO A 110 2.60 24.15 4.83
CA PRO A 110 2.16 25.25 5.67
C PRO A 110 3.39 26.05 6.13
N ASP A 111 3.35 27.36 5.88
CA ASP A 111 4.21 28.37 6.53
C ASP A 111 3.91 28.46 8.04
#